data_AF-A0AAW5IQT9-F1
#
_entry.id   AF-A0AAW5IQT9-F1
#
_cell.length_a   1.000
_cell.length_b   1.000
_cell.length_c   1.000
_cell.angle_alpha   90.00
_cell.angle_beta   90.00
_cell.angle_gamma   90.00
#
_symmetry.space_group_name_H-M   'P 1'
#
loop_
_entity.id
_entity.type
_entity.pdbx_description
1 polymer ?
#
loop_
_entity_poly.entity_id
_entity_poly.type
_entity_poly.pdbx_seq_one_letter_code
_entity_poly.pdbx_strand_id
1 'polypeptide(L)' 'MKITKKETRVSVRITPYQETQLDLISEKLGIKRSTLVRYAIDKLIGSYNDLQLEQI' A
#
# COMPACT_ATOMS: atom_id res chain seq x y z
N MET A 1 -20.58 1.47 -11.02
CA MET A 1 -19.93 2.79 -11.25
C MET A 1 -18.48 2.53 -11.66
N LYS A 2 -18.15 2.54 -12.96
CA LYS A 2 -16.78 2.31 -13.45
C LYS A 2 -16.00 3.61 -13.32
N ILE A 3 -15.36 3.81 -12.16
CA ILE A 3 -14.37 4.88 -12.00
C ILE A 3 -13.08 4.38 -12.65
N THR A 4 -12.90 4.60 -13.94
CA THR A 4 -11.58 4.49 -14.57
C THR A 4 -10.81 5.78 -14.30
N LYS A 5 -10.49 6.04 -13.02
CA LYS A 5 -9.50 7.06 -12.69
C LYS A 5 -8.17 6.57 -13.25
N LYS A 6 -7.53 7.38 -14.08
CA LYS A 6 -6.17 7.13 -14.58
C LYS A 6 -5.27 6.83 -13.38
N GLU A 7 -4.66 5.65 -13.35
CA GLU A 7 -3.73 5.27 -12.28
C GLU A 7 -2.53 6.21 -12.31
N THR A 8 -2.21 6.82 -11.17
CA THR A 8 -1.00 7.65 -11.01
C THR A 8 0.18 6.76 -10.69
N ARG A 9 1.26 6.86 -11.47
CA ARG A 9 2.51 6.14 -11.20
C ARG A 9 3.34 6.92 -10.17
N VAL A 10 3.76 6.25 -9.11
CA VAL A 10 4.62 6.82 -8.06
C VAL A 10 5.85 5.92 -7.93
N SER A 11 7.04 6.52 -8.00
CA SER A 11 8.30 5.82 -7.73
C SER A 11 8.70 6.05 -6.27
N VAL A 12 8.97 4.97 -5.55
CA VAL A 12 9.33 5.01 -4.13
C VAL A 12 10.74 4.44 -3.96
N ARG A 13 11.57 5.11 -3.15
CA ARG A 13 12.86 4.53 -2.72
C ARG A 13 12.61 3.68 -1.49
N ILE A 14 13.07 2.44 -1.53
CA ILE A 14 12.98 1.48 -0.43
C ILE A 14 14.38 0.94 -0.13
N THR A 15 14.57 0.43 1.08
CA THR A 15 15.82 -0.23 1.46
C THR A 15 15.89 -1.65 0.90
N PRO A 16 17.08 -2.26 0.75
CA PRO A 16 17.22 -3.65 0.34
C PRO A 16 16.48 -4.64 1.25
N TYR A 17 16.39 -4.32 2.54
CA TYR A 17 15.62 -5.11 3.49
C TYR A 17 14.11 -5.05 3.19
N GLN A 18 13.56 -3.85 2.94
CA GLN A 18 12.14 -3.68 2.59
C GLN A 18 11.79 -4.37 1.28
N GLU A 19 12.69 -4.32 0.29
CA GLU A 19 12.53 -5.08 -0.96
C GLU A 19 12.45 -6.58 -0.67
N THR A 20 13.40 -7.12 0.08
CA THR A 20 13.41 -8.54 0.47
C THR A 20 12.11 -8.95 1.19
N GLN A 21 11.60 -8.11 2.09
CA GLN A 21 10.34 -8.39 2.80
C GLN A 21 9.13 -8.36 1.87
N LEU A 22 9.06 -7.40 0.93
CA LEU A 22 8.00 -7.35 -0.08
C LEU A 22 7.98 -8.63 -0.93
N ASP A 23 9.15 -9.18 -1.25
CA ASP A 23 9.30 -10.38 -2.06
C ASP A 23 8.77 -11.60 -1.34
N LEU A 24 9.23 -11.81 -0.10
CA LEU A 24 8.80 -12.93 0.74
C LEU A 24 7.28 -12.92 0.98
N ILE A 25 6.70 -11.75 1.25
CA ILE A 25 5.26 -11.63 1.47
C ILE A 25 4.49 -11.86 0.16
N SER A 26 5.00 -11.32 -0.95
CA SER A 26 4.42 -11.47 -2.30
C SER A 26 4.35 -12.95 -2.69
N GLU A 27 5.44 -13.69 -2.47
CA GLU A 27 5.51 -15.14 -2.73
C GLU A 27 4.57 -15.92 -1.81
N LYS A 28 4.63 -15.68 -0.50
CA LYS A 28 3.83 -16.41 0.49
C LYS A 28 2.32 -16.27 0.26
N LEU A 29 1.89 -15.08 -0.17
CA LEU A 29 0.47 -14.77 -0.38
C LEU A 29 0.02 -14.97 -1.84
N GLY A 30 0.93 -15.25 -2.77
CA GLY A 30 0.61 -15.39 -4.19
C GLY A 30 0.06 -14.12 -4.84
N ILE A 31 0.43 -12.94 -4.35
CA ILE A 31 -0.04 -11.64 -4.87
C ILE A 31 1.12 -10.75 -5.30
N LYS A 32 0.87 -9.82 -6.23
CA LYS A 32 1.89 -8.89 -6.73
C LYS A 32 2.35 -7.90 -5.64
N ARG A 33 3.63 -7.53 -5.65
CA ARG A 33 4.20 -6.46 -4.79
C ARG A 33 3.38 -5.16 -4.85
N SER A 34 2.90 -4.77 -6.03
CA SER A 34 2.06 -3.56 -6.18
C SER A 34 0.74 -3.64 -5.41
N THR A 35 0.16 -4.83 -5.29
CA THR A 35 -1.04 -5.06 -4.47
C THR A 35 -0.73 -4.88 -2.99
N LEU A 36 0.43 -5.37 -2.51
CA LEU A 36 0.88 -5.18 -1.14
C LEU A 36 1.11 -3.71 -0.81
N VAL A 37 1.82 -3.00 -1.69
CA VAL A 37 2.09 -1.57 -1.51
C VAL A 37 0.80 -0.77 -1.47
N ARG A 38 -0.14 -1.05 -2.39
CA ARG A 38 -1.47 -0.41 -2.37
C ARG A 38 -2.21 -0.69 -1.06
N TYR A 39 -2.25 -1.94 -0.61
CA TYR A 39 -2.90 -2.30 0.66
C TYR A 39 -2.28 -1.58 1.86
N ALA A 40 -0.95 -1.49 1.92
CA ALA A 40 -0.26 -0.77 2.98
C ALA A 40 -0.61 0.74 2.98
N ILE A 41 -0.69 1.36 1.79
CA ILE A 41 -1.12 2.75 1.63
C ILE A 41 -2.56 2.92 2.13
N ASP A 42 -3.48 2.04 1.73
CA ASP A 42 -4.89 2.11 2.13
C ASP A 42 -5.04 1.98 3.66
N LYS A 43 -4.28 1.08 4.29
CA LYS A 43 -4.28 0.92 5.74
C LYS A 43 -3.72 2.12 6.48
N LEU A 44 -2.64 2.71 5.97
CA LEU A 44 -2.05 3.91 6.57
C LEU A 44 -3.02 5.09 6.49
N ILE A 45 -3.62 5.34 5.32
CA ILE A 45 -4.61 6.42 5.12
C ILE A 45 -5.83 6.20 6.01
N GLY A 46 -6.35 4.98 6.06
CA GLY A 46 -7.47 4.62 6.94
C GLY A 46 -7.17 4.95 8.40
N SER A 47 -6.01 4.50 8.91
CA SER A 47 -5.61 4.77 10.29
C SER A 47 -5.46 6.26 10.60
N TYR A 48 -4.99 7.06 9.63
CA TYR A 48 -4.86 8.50 9.80
C TYR A 48 -6.23 9.19 9.91
N ASN A 49 -7.19 8.77 9.10
CA ASN A 49 -8.55 9.31 9.14
C ASN A 49 -9.26 8.95 10.45
N ASP A 50 -9.09 7.70 10.92
CA ASP A 50 -9.66 7.27 12.20
C ASP A 50 -9.11 8.11 13.37
N LEU A 51 -7.79 8.36 13.38
CA LEU A 51 -7.14 9.22 14.38
C LEU A 51 -7.61 10.68 14.33
N GLN A 52 -8.03 11.19 13.17
CA GLN A 52 -8.59 12.53 13.06
C GLN A 52 -10.04 12.60 13.54
N LEU A 53 -10.81 11.53 13.36
CA LEU A 53 -12.20 11.45 13.82
C LEU A 53 -12.29 11.36 15.34
N GLU A 54 -11.33 10.73 16.02
CA GLU A 54 -11.25 10.66 17.48
C GLU A 54 -10.94 12.02 18.16
N GLN A 55 -10.55 13.04 17.38
CA GLN A 55 -10.20 14.37 17.88
C GLN A 55 -11.33 15.40 17.76
N ILE A 56 -12.53 14.99 17.31
CA ILE A 56 -13.73 15.82 17.14
C ILE A 56 -14.80 15.37 18.16
#